data_AF-A0A0N4XGX1-F1
#
_entry.id   AF-A0A0N4XGX1-F1
#
_cell.length_a   1.000
_cell.length_b   1.000
_cell.length_c   1.000
_cell.angle_alpha   90.00
_cell.angle_beta   90.00
_cell.angle_gamma   90.00
#
_symmetry.space_group_name_H-M   'P 1'
#
loop_
_entity.id
_entity.type
_entity.pdbx_description
1 polymer ?
#
loop_
_entity_poly.entity_id
_entity_poly.type
_entity_poly.pdbx_seq_one_letter_code
_entity_poly.pdbx_strand_id
1 'polypeptide(L)'
;MELASGSGPEDGARITHLSGRLEEFLHYVKTRMNRSQRIQAFFQSAQTMLSQLSMMEEDMRNANAAMAGELYPLAQQKVGTVIHEGRDIAAKEVLTYEEQALVRQRCDELEQKLRLLEELARERQQSTQISQELANLQTWYAMRVVPFLATHADMGGTLNEAVDFLESHQTFVEEVVNRDASVTSALSKQSEMTAVERKKMQEFETLYERLKDVLEHRIRVGSSFVQVHKFAKDLESSFDALISLLDTNRDFTNDRVAGQVENVFRMIEETMAQEKHDGRYFLPH
;
A
#
# COMPACT_ATOMS: atom_id res chain seq x y z
N MET A 1 -34.61 97.48 -39.54
CA MET A 1 -33.42 97.39 -38.68
C MET A 1 -33.46 96.01 -38.05
N GLU A 2 -33.16 94.98 -38.85
CA GLU A 2 -33.09 93.59 -38.39
C GLU A 2 -31.67 93.34 -37.89
N LEU A 3 -31.56 92.95 -36.62
CA LEU A 3 -30.33 92.44 -36.03
C LEU A 3 -30.16 90.99 -36.50
N ALA A 4 -29.48 90.81 -37.63
CA ALA A 4 -29.03 89.50 -38.09
C ALA A 4 -27.88 89.03 -37.19
N SER A 5 -28.19 88.19 -36.21
CA SER A 5 -27.23 87.39 -35.46
C SER A 5 -26.68 86.29 -36.38
N GLY A 6 -25.59 86.57 -37.08
CA GLY A 6 -24.86 85.59 -37.88
C GLY A 6 -24.06 84.63 -37.01
N SER A 7 -24.67 83.57 -36.51
CA SER A 7 -23.97 82.37 -36.02
C SER A 7 -23.59 81.51 -37.22
N GLY A 8 -22.35 81.64 -37.67
CA GLY A 8 -21.86 81.06 -38.93
C GLY A 8 -21.61 79.54 -38.88
N PRO A 9 -21.46 78.89 -40.06
CA PRO A 9 -21.17 77.46 -40.20
C PRO A 9 -19.92 76.97 -39.43
N GLU A 10 -19.02 77.87 -39.05
CA GLU A 10 -17.87 77.58 -38.18
C GLU A 10 -18.26 77.19 -36.75
N ASP A 11 -19.33 77.77 -36.19
CA ASP A 11 -19.85 77.38 -34.87
C ASP A 11 -20.51 76.00 -34.92
N GLY A 12 -21.21 75.68 -36.01
CA GLY A 12 -21.78 74.34 -36.25
C GLY A 12 -20.70 73.25 -36.35
N ALA A 13 -19.59 73.54 -37.03
CA ALA A 13 -18.44 72.63 -37.11
C ALA A 13 -17.75 72.42 -35.76
N ARG A 14 -17.61 73.48 -34.96
CA ARG A 14 -17.07 73.41 -33.58
C ARG A 14 -17.96 72.60 -32.65
N ILE A 15 -19.28 72.78 -32.72
CA ILE A 15 -20.25 72.01 -31.93
C ILE A 15 -20.21 70.53 -32.30
N THR A 16 -20.15 70.21 -33.59
CA THR A 16 -20.06 68.82 -34.07
C THR A 16 -18.77 68.14 -33.61
N HIS A 17 -17.64 68.83 -33.71
CA HIS A 17 -16.35 68.33 -33.22
C HIS A 17 -16.33 68.14 -31.69
N LEU A 18 -16.95 69.06 -30.94
CA LEU A 18 -17.09 68.92 -29.49
C LEU A 18 -17.98 67.72 -29.11
N SER A 19 -19.07 67.50 -29.85
CA SER A 19 -19.97 66.36 -29.66
C SER A 19 -19.24 65.04 -29.90
N GLY A 20 -18.46 64.93 -30.98
CA GLY A 20 -17.65 63.74 -31.25
C GLY A 20 -16.62 63.45 -30.16
N ARG A 21 -15.93 64.49 -29.66
CA ARG A 21 -14.98 64.34 -28.53
C ARG A 21 -15.66 63.94 -27.22
N LEU A 22 -16.88 64.43 -26.99
CA LEU A 22 -17.69 64.03 -25.83
C LEU A 22 -18.12 62.57 -25.93
N GLU A 23 -18.51 62.09 -27.12
CA GLU A 23 -18.84 60.68 -27.36
C GLU A 23 -17.63 59.76 -27.15
N GLU A 24 -16.46 60.13 -27.69
CA GLU A 24 -15.20 59.41 -27.46
C GLU A 24 -14.82 59.37 -25.98
N PHE A 25 -14.96 60.49 -25.27
CA PHE A 25 -14.70 60.57 -23.83
C PHE A 25 -15.68 59.70 -23.03
N LEU A 26 -16.98 59.73 -23.35
CA LEU A 26 -17.99 58.87 -22.72
C LEU A 26 -17.68 57.40 -22.97
N HIS A 27 -17.26 57.04 -24.18
CA HIS A 27 -16.87 55.67 -24.50
C HIS A 27 -15.63 55.24 -23.71
N TYR A 28 -14.60 56.10 -23.63
CA TYR A 28 -13.40 55.86 -22.83
C TYR A 28 -13.72 55.67 -21.35
N VAL A 29 -14.56 56.53 -20.77
CA VAL A 29 -14.97 56.43 -19.35
C VAL A 29 -15.75 55.13 -19.10
N LYS A 30 -16.68 54.76 -19.99
CA LYS A 30 -17.45 53.52 -19.86
C LYS A 30 -16.55 52.28 -19.92
N THR A 31 -15.63 52.23 -20.88
CA THR A 31 -14.68 51.12 -21.02
C THR A 31 -13.77 51.01 -19.80
N ARG A 32 -13.26 52.14 -19.30
CA ARG A 32 -12.43 52.17 -18.08
C ARG A 32 -13.21 51.74 -16.83
N MET A 33 -14.48 52.14 -16.71
CA MET A 33 -15.34 51.74 -15.60
C MET A 33 -15.61 50.24 -15.61
N ASN A 34 -15.97 49.67 -16.77
CA ASN A 34 -16.19 48.23 -16.94
C ASN A 34 -14.92 47.43 -16.60
N ARG A 35 -13.75 47.88 -17.07
CA ARG A 35 -12.45 47.27 -16.73
C ARG A 35 -12.22 47.28 -15.22
N SER A 36 -12.42 48.43 -14.56
CA SER A 36 -12.25 48.56 -13.12
C SER A 36 -13.15 47.60 -12.34
N GLN A 37 -14.41 47.45 -12.75
CA GLN A 37 -15.35 46.52 -12.13
C GLN A 37 -14.90 45.07 -12.31
N ARG A 38 -14.42 44.71 -13.51
CA ARG A 38 -13.93 43.36 -13.80
C ARG A 38 -12.71 42.99 -12.95
N ILE A 39 -11.74 43.92 -12.82
CA ILE A 39 -10.56 43.73 -11.98
C ILE A 39 -10.96 43.56 -10.50
N GLN A 40 -11.87 44.40 -9.99
CA GLN A 40 -12.37 44.28 -8.61
C GLN A 40 -13.10 42.96 -8.37
N ALA A 41 -13.96 42.54 -9.31
CA ALA A 41 -14.66 41.27 -9.23
C ALA A 41 -13.69 40.08 -9.18
N PHE A 42 -12.65 40.10 -10.01
CA PHE A 42 -11.59 39.09 -9.95
C PHE A 42 -10.90 39.07 -8.58
N PHE A 43 -10.51 40.21 -8.02
CA PHE A 43 -9.86 40.24 -6.70
C PHE A 43 -10.77 39.70 -5.58
N GLN A 44 -12.07 40.00 -5.64
CA GLN A 44 -13.04 39.47 -4.69
C GLN A 44 -13.24 37.96 -4.84
N SER A 45 -13.30 37.48 -6.08
CA SER A 45 -13.36 36.06 -6.44
C SER A 45 -12.13 35.30 -5.95
N ALA A 46 -10.92 35.81 -6.25
CA ALA A 46 -9.65 35.26 -5.81
C ALA A 46 -9.53 35.20 -4.29
N GLN A 47 -9.91 36.27 -3.59
CA GLN A 47 -9.88 36.28 -2.12
C GLN A 47 -10.84 35.24 -1.52
N THR A 48 -12.05 35.13 -2.08
CA THR A 48 -13.02 34.12 -1.66
C THR A 48 -12.49 32.71 -1.90
N MET A 49 -11.86 32.50 -3.06
CA MET A 49 -11.27 31.21 -3.42
C MET A 49 -10.11 30.83 -2.50
N LEU A 50 -9.21 31.76 -2.17
CA LEU A 50 -8.12 31.52 -1.21
C LEU A 50 -8.64 31.12 0.18
N SER A 51 -9.71 31.75 0.65
CA SER A 51 -10.38 31.36 1.90
C SER A 51 -10.97 29.95 1.80
N GLN A 52 -11.63 29.63 0.68
CA GLN A 52 -12.16 28.28 0.43
C GLN A 52 -11.06 27.21 0.38
N LEU A 53 -9.94 27.49 -0.30
CA LEU A 53 -8.80 26.58 -0.34
C LEU A 53 -8.19 26.35 1.03
N SER A 54 -8.18 27.38 1.89
CA SER A 54 -7.67 27.23 3.26
C SER A 54 -8.59 26.34 4.12
N MET A 55 -9.91 26.43 3.94
CA MET A 55 -10.85 25.49 4.57
C MET A 55 -10.68 24.07 4.01
N MET A 56 -10.57 23.92 2.68
CA MET A 56 -10.33 22.63 2.04
C MET A 56 -9.02 22.00 2.48
N GLU A 57 -7.99 22.80 2.77
CA GLU A 57 -6.71 22.32 3.31
C GLU A 57 -6.90 21.71 4.71
N GLU A 58 -7.67 22.37 5.57
CA GLU A 58 -8.00 21.87 6.90
C GLU A 58 -8.85 20.59 6.84
N ASP A 59 -9.81 20.53 5.93
CA ASP A 59 -10.60 19.33 5.66
C ASP A 59 -9.71 18.18 5.14
N MET A 60 -8.82 18.45 4.17
CA MET A 60 -7.83 17.50 3.62
C MET A 60 -6.90 16.91 4.68
N ARG A 61 -6.53 17.71 5.69
CA ARG A 61 -5.70 17.24 6.82
C ARG A 61 -6.41 16.21 7.68
N ASN A 62 -7.74 16.13 7.64
CA ASN A 62 -8.54 15.18 8.41
C ASN A 62 -9.31 14.18 7.53
N ALA A 63 -9.25 14.34 6.20
CA ALA A 63 -9.96 13.50 5.24
C ALA A 63 -9.34 12.11 5.06
N ASN A 64 -10.18 11.13 4.71
CA ASN A 64 -9.74 9.84 4.19
C ASN A 64 -9.44 9.95 2.67
N ALA A 65 -8.82 8.93 2.05
CA ALA A 65 -8.42 9.03 0.63
C ALA A 65 -9.57 9.16 -0.36
N ALA A 66 -10.75 8.58 -0.07
CA ALA A 66 -11.92 8.75 -0.94
C ALA A 66 -12.33 10.22 -0.98
N MET A 67 -12.43 10.85 0.19
CA MET A 67 -12.73 12.27 0.31
C MET A 67 -11.61 13.15 -0.27
N ALA A 68 -10.34 12.79 -0.09
CA ALA A 68 -9.21 13.49 -0.71
C ALA A 68 -9.27 13.41 -2.25
N GLY A 69 -9.68 12.25 -2.78
CA GLY A 69 -9.88 11.99 -4.21
C GLY A 69 -11.03 12.79 -4.83
N GLU A 70 -11.97 13.30 -4.03
CA GLU A 70 -13.04 14.20 -4.49
C GLU A 70 -12.72 15.68 -4.24
N LEU A 71 -12.11 16.00 -3.10
CA LEU A 71 -11.78 17.37 -2.70
C LEU A 71 -10.75 18.02 -3.63
N TYR A 72 -9.69 17.30 -4.01
CA TYR A 72 -8.65 17.87 -4.88
C TYR A 72 -9.17 18.21 -6.30
N PRO A 73 -9.86 17.30 -7.03
CA PRO A 73 -10.43 17.65 -8.33
C PRO A 73 -11.41 18.81 -8.27
N LEU A 74 -12.22 18.90 -7.21
CA LEU A 74 -13.13 20.03 -7.01
C LEU A 74 -12.36 21.35 -6.82
N ALA A 75 -11.31 21.34 -6.02
CA ALA A 75 -10.43 22.50 -5.82
C ALA A 75 -9.76 22.89 -7.15
N GLN A 76 -9.21 21.93 -7.89
CA GLN A 76 -8.56 22.15 -9.19
C GLN A 76 -9.52 22.80 -10.20
N GLN A 77 -10.76 22.31 -10.29
CA GLN A 77 -11.77 22.88 -11.18
C GLN A 77 -12.10 24.32 -10.81
N LYS A 78 -12.36 24.60 -9.52
CA LYS A 78 -12.75 25.94 -9.04
C LYS A 78 -11.62 26.95 -9.10
N VAL A 79 -10.40 26.54 -8.81
CA VAL A 79 -9.22 27.41 -8.89
C VAL A 79 -8.84 27.67 -10.33
N GLY A 80 -8.95 26.67 -11.20
CA GLY A 80 -8.68 26.79 -12.63
C GLY A 80 -9.51 27.88 -13.30
N THR A 81 -10.78 28.04 -12.93
CA THR A 81 -11.64 29.10 -13.49
C THR A 81 -11.18 30.49 -13.06
N VAL A 82 -10.83 30.69 -11.79
CA VAL A 82 -10.38 31.98 -11.25
C VAL A 82 -9.00 32.36 -11.80
N ILE A 83 -8.07 31.39 -11.90
CA ILE A 83 -6.75 31.62 -12.52
C ILE A 83 -6.93 31.98 -14.00
N HIS A 84 -7.81 31.28 -14.72
CA HIS A 84 -8.09 31.59 -16.12
C HIS A 84 -8.63 33.02 -16.28
N GLU A 85 -9.55 33.45 -15.42
CA GLU A 85 -10.04 34.82 -15.40
C GLU A 85 -8.91 35.84 -15.16
N GLY A 86 -8.04 35.60 -14.18
CA GLY A 86 -6.90 36.48 -13.90
C GLY A 86 -5.92 36.57 -15.07
N ARG A 87 -5.63 35.44 -15.73
CA ARG A 87 -4.79 35.40 -16.95
C ARG A 87 -5.45 36.11 -18.12
N ASP A 88 -6.77 35.99 -18.28
CA ASP A 88 -7.53 36.68 -19.33
C ASP A 88 -7.51 38.20 -19.12
N ILE A 89 -7.68 38.67 -17.89
CA ILE A 89 -7.55 40.08 -17.51
C ILE A 89 -6.13 40.59 -17.84
N ALA A 90 -5.10 39.84 -17.46
CA ALA A 90 -3.72 40.21 -17.74
C ALA A 90 -3.37 40.28 -19.24
N ALA A 91 -4.07 39.50 -20.07
CA ALA A 91 -3.83 39.43 -21.51
C ALA A 91 -4.65 40.46 -22.32
N LYS A 92 -5.88 40.76 -21.90
CA LYS A 92 -6.83 41.55 -22.70
C LYS A 92 -7.04 42.97 -22.19
N GLU A 93 -6.83 43.22 -20.91
CA GLU A 93 -7.06 44.54 -20.32
C GLU A 93 -5.78 45.37 -20.33
N VAL A 94 -5.90 46.68 -20.56
CA VAL A 94 -4.78 47.61 -20.38
C VAL A 94 -4.65 47.88 -18.88
N LEU A 95 -3.67 47.25 -18.24
CA LEU A 95 -3.41 47.37 -16.80
C LEU A 95 -2.30 48.36 -16.52
N THR A 96 -2.34 49.00 -15.34
CA THR A 96 -1.14 49.65 -14.80
C THR A 96 -0.12 48.60 -14.38
N TYR A 97 1.13 49.01 -14.21
CA TYR A 97 2.19 48.12 -13.71
C TYR A 97 1.81 47.49 -12.35
N GLU A 98 1.20 48.27 -11.46
CA GLU A 98 0.73 47.80 -10.16
C GLU A 98 -0.43 46.80 -10.27
N GLU A 99 -1.43 47.08 -11.11
CA GLU A 99 -2.56 46.17 -11.34
C GLU A 99 -2.09 44.83 -11.91
N GLN A 100 -1.16 44.87 -12.88
CA GLN A 100 -0.59 43.66 -13.48
C GLN A 100 0.21 42.84 -12.46
N ALA A 101 0.99 43.49 -11.59
CA ALA A 101 1.72 42.82 -10.52
C ALA A 101 0.77 42.14 -9.52
N LEU A 102 -0.30 42.83 -9.11
CA LEU A 102 -1.29 42.30 -8.17
C LEU A 102 -2.09 41.13 -8.75
N VAL A 103 -2.52 41.21 -10.01
CA VAL A 103 -3.24 40.10 -10.67
C VAL A 103 -2.34 38.87 -10.73
N ARG A 104 -1.07 39.04 -11.13
CA ARG A 104 -0.09 37.96 -11.16
C ARG A 104 0.13 37.35 -9.78
N GLN A 105 0.33 38.18 -8.76
CA GLN A 105 0.50 37.71 -7.38
C GLN A 105 -0.67 36.84 -6.93
N ARG A 106 -1.91 37.24 -7.19
CA ARG A 106 -3.09 36.44 -6.80
C ARG A 106 -3.19 35.12 -7.54
N CYS A 107 -2.87 35.09 -8.83
CA CYS A 107 -2.78 33.83 -9.57
C CYS A 107 -1.70 32.91 -8.97
N ASP A 108 -0.53 33.45 -8.66
CA ASP A 108 0.59 32.69 -8.08
C ASP A 108 0.22 32.12 -6.69
N GLU A 109 -0.46 32.89 -5.85
CA GLU A 109 -0.98 32.44 -4.54
C GLU A 109 -2.00 31.30 -4.67
N LEU A 110 -2.94 31.41 -5.62
CA LEU A 110 -3.92 30.37 -5.91
C LEU A 110 -3.24 29.08 -6.41
N GLU A 111 -2.24 29.21 -7.29
CA GLU A 111 -1.46 28.07 -7.78
C GLU A 111 -0.67 27.39 -6.66
N GLN A 112 -0.05 28.15 -5.76
CA GLN A 112 0.67 27.59 -4.61
C GLN A 112 -0.27 26.81 -3.69
N LYS A 113 -1.44 27.38 -3.36
CA LYS A 113 -2.43 26.71 -2.53
C LYS A 113 -2.97 25.43 -3.19
N LEU A 114 -3.17 25.44 -4.50
CA LEU A 114 -3.59 24.26 -5.24
C LEU A 114 -2.52 23.15 -5.21
N ARG A 115 -1.23 23.49 -5.35
CA ARG A 115 -0.13 22.52 -5.24
C ARG A 115 -0.05 21.87 -3.86
N LEU A 116 -0.25 22.66 -2.79
CA LEU A 116 -0.32 22.11 -1.42
C LEU A 116 -1.45 21.08 -1.28
N LEU A 117 -2.63 21.35 -1.86
CA LEU A 117 -3.74 20.39 -1.84
C LEU A 117 -3.44 19.14 -2.67
N GLU A 118 -2.72 19.27 -3.79
CA GLU A 118 -2.27 18.14 -4.61
C GLU A 118 -1.32 17.22 -3.82
N GLU A 119 -0.35 17.81 -3.12
CA GLU A 119 0.58 17.08 -2.26
C GLU A 119 -0.16 16.33 -1.14
N LEU A 120 -1.07 17.01 -0.44
CA LEU A 120 -1.92 16.39 0.59
C LEU A 120 -2.78 15.26 0.02
N ALA A 121 -3.38 15.43 -1.15
CA ALA A 121 -4.17 14.39 -1.81
C ALA A 121 -3.34 13.13 -2.08
N ARG A 122 -2.13 13.33 -2.60
CA ARG A 122 -1.19 12.26 -2.91
C ARG A 122 -0.75 11.51 -1.66
N GLU A 123 -0.44 12.21 -0.58
CA GLU A 123 -0.10 11.61 0.71
C GLU A 123 -1.26 10.73 1.24
N ARG A 124 -2.51 11.20 1.13
CA ARG A 124 -3.68 10.41 1.54
C ARG A 124 -3.86 9.14 0.72
N GLN A 125 -3.66 9.23 -0.59
CA GLN A 125 -3.75 8.09 -1.49
C GLN A 125 -2.69 7.03 -1.17
N GLN A 126 -1.45 7.47 -0.93
CA GLN A 126 -0.34 6.59 -0.52
C GLN A 126 -0.62 5.90 0.82
N SER A 127 -1.06 6.65 1.84
CA SER A 127 -1.43 6.06 3.14
C SER A 127 -2.53 5.01 3.01
N THR A 128 -3.52 5.21 2.13
CA THR A 128 -4.58 4.20 1.93
C THR A 128 -4.07 2.94 1.26
N GLN A 129 -3.17 3.08 0.28
CA GLN A 129 -2.51 1.91 -0.32
C GLN A 129 -1.73 1.12 0.73
N ILE A 130 -0.95 1.80 1.57
CA ILE A 130 -0.18 1.17 2.65
C ILE A 130 -1.10 0.47 3.66
N SER A 131 -2.17 1.13 4.09
CA SER A 131 -3.20 0.54 4.95
C SER A 131 -3.81 -0.72 4.35
N GLN A 132 -4.11 -0.73 3.05
CA GLN A 132 -4.68 -1.89 2.36
C GLN A 132 -3.67 -3.03 2.24
N GLU A 133 -2.41 -2.73 1.90
CA GLU A 133 -1.32 -3.72 1.86
C GLU A 133 -1.14 -4.40 3.22
N LEU A 134 -1.10 -3.61 4.30
CA LEU A 134 -1.01 -4.12 5.67
C LEU A 134 -2.24 -4.96 6.07
N ALA A 135 -3.45 -4.50 5.73
CA ALA A 135 -4.68 -5.25 5.99
C ALA A 135 -4.70 -6.60 5.26
N ASN A 136 -4.20 -6.64 4.02
CA ASN A 136 -4.08 -7.89 3.24
C ASN A 136 -3.12 -8.88 3.91
N LEU A 137 -1.95 -8.40 4.39
CA LEU A 137 -0.99 -9.22 5.13
C LEU A 137 -1.57 -9.77 6.44
N GLN A 138 -2.22 -8.91 7.22
CA GLN A 138 -2.87 -9.29 8.47
C GLN A 138 -4.01 -10.30 8.22
N THR A 139 -4.79 -10.10 7.16
CA THR A 139 -5.87 -11.02 6.78
C THR A 139 -5.31 -12.37 6.35
N TRP A 140 -4.26 -12.40 5.53
CA TRP A 140 -3.59 -13.65 5.17
C TRP A 140 -3.09 -14.38 6.42
N TYR A 141 -2.44 -13.67 7.34
CA TYR A 141 -1.99 -14.29 8.59
C TYR A 141 -3.17 -14.87 9.41
N ALA A 142 -4.22 -14.09 9.61
CA ALA A 142 -5.38 -14.52 10.39
C ALA A 142 -6.18 -15.65 9.75
N MET A 143 -6.33 -15.64 8.42
CA MET A 143 -7.20 -16.57 7.69
C MET A 143 -6.46 -17.80 7.15
N ARG A 144 -5.14 -17.72 7.00
CA ARG A 144 -4.33 -18.79 6.41
C ARG A 144 -3.33 -19.38 7.39
N VAL A 145 -2.52 -18.54 8.03
CA VAL A 145 -1.47 -19.01 8.96
C VAL A 145 -2.07 -19.59 10.23
N VAL A 146 -2.94 -18.83 10.91
CA VAL A 146 -3.50 -19.26 12.20
C VAL A 146 -4.28 -20.58 12.07
N PRO A 147 -5.18 -20.75 11.07
CA PRO A 147 -5.87 -22.03 10.88
C PRO A 147 -4.91 -23.16 10.52
N PHE A 148 -3.93 -22.93 9.65
CA PHE A 148 -2.95 -23.95 9.27
C PHE A 148 -2.20 -24.49 10.50
N LEU A 149 -1.68 -23.60 11.35
CA LEU A 149 -0.94 -23.99 12.55
C LEU A 149 -1.81 -24.74 13.56
N ALA A 150 -3.10 -24.40 13.63
CA ALA A 150 -4.07 -25.03 14.51
C ALA A 150 -4.49 -26.42 14.01
N THR A 151 -4.70 -26.60 12.70
CA THR A 151 -5.10 -27.90 12.12
C THR A 151 -3.94 -28.87 12.02
N HIS A 152 -2.70 -28.40 11.93
CA HIS A 152 -1.50 -29.24 11.89
C HIS A 152 -0.68 -29.07 13.17
N ALA A 153 -1.34 -29.14 14.33
CA ALA A 153 -0.68 -29.05 15.63
C ALA A 153 -0.14 -30.40 16.14
N ASP A 154 -0.67 -31.50 15.61
CA ASP A 154 -0.37 -32.87 16.02
C ASP A 154 0.35 -33.64 14.90
N MET A 155 1.35 -34.43 15.26
CA MET A 155 2.12 -35.28 14.36
C MET A 155 1.48 -36.66 14.13
N GLY A 156 0.42 -36.98 14.90
CA GLY A 156 -0.32 -38.23 14.77
C GLY A 156 0.37 -39.42 15.46
N GLY A 157 -0.27 -40.58 15.35
CA GLY A 157 0.19 -41.82 15.98
C GLY A 157 0.73 -42.87 15.01
N THR A 158 0.61 -42.62 13.70
CA THR A 158 1.02 -43.53 12.64
C THR A 158 2.08 -42.91 11.73
N LEU A 159 2.87 -43.75 11.04
CA LEU A 159 3.87 -43.29 10.07
C LEU A 159 3.26 -42.40 8.98
N ASN A 160 2.07 -42.73 8.50
CA ASN A 160 1.42 -41.95 7.43
C ASN A 160 1.03 -40.56 7.93
N GLU A 161 0.43 -40.45 9.11
CA GLU A 161 0.07 -39.15 9.70
C GLU A 161 1.31 -38.29 9.97
N ALA A 162 2.41 -38.89 10.43
CA ALA A 162 3.68 -38.20 10.63
C ALA A 162 4.28 -37.66 9.33
N VAL A 163 4.18 -38.43 8.23
CA VAL A 163 4.61 -38.00 6.90
C VAL A 163 3.73 -36.86 6.39
N ASP A 164 2.40 -36.99 6.51
CA ASP A 164 1.45 -35.95 6.11
C ASP A 164 1.69 -34.64 6.89
N PHE A 165 1.98 -34.72 8.19
CA PHE A 165 2.38 -33.58 9.01
C PHE A 165 3.64 -32.91 8.45
N LEU A 166 4.69 -33.69 8.13
CA LEU A 166 5.95 -33.14 7.63
C LEU A 166 5.77 -32.48 6.26
N GLU A 167 5.11 -33.16 5.32
CA GLU A 167 4.90 -32.67 3.95
C GLU A 167 4.04 -31.41 3.93
N SER A 168 2.98 -31.34 4.76
CA SER A 168 2.13 -30.16 4.88
C SER A 168 2.91 -28.94 5.37
N HIS A 169 3.81 -29.09 6.34
CA HIS A 169 4.66 -28.00 6.83
C HIS A 169 5.73 -27.58 5.81
N GLN A 170 6.36 -28.52 5.12
CA GLN A 170 7.33 -28.22 4.05
C GLN A 170 6.67 -27.43 2.91
N THR A 171 5.49 -27.87 2.47
CA THR A 171 4.70 -27.17 1.45
C THR A 171 4.30 -25.77 1.93
N PHE A 172 3.89 -25.63 3.19
CA PHE A 172 3.47 -24.34 3.73
C PHE A 172 4.63 -23.33 3.85
N VAL A 173 5.86 -23.79 4.10
CA VAL A 173 7.05 -22.91 4.06
C VAL A 173 7.21 -22.26 2.69
N GLU A 174 6.99 -22.98 1.60
CA GLU A 174 7.03 -22.38 0.26
C GLU A 174 5.98 -21.27 0.10
N GLU A 175 4.78 -21.45 0.65
CA GLU A 175 3.75 -20.42 0.68
C GLU A 175 4.20 -19.18 1.47
N VAL A 176 4.87 -19.38 2.61
CA VAL A 176 5.42 -18.29 3.43
C VAL A 176 6.53 -17.55 2.70
N VAL A 177 7.44 -18.25 2.02
CA VAL A 177 8.53 -17.65 1.21
C VAL A 177 7.95 -16.81 0.08
N ASN A 178 6.88 -17.27 -0.57
CA ASN A 178 6.19 -16.49 -1.60
C ASN A 178 5.58 -15.18 -1.06
N ARG A 179 5.46 -15.01 0.26
CA ARG A 179 5.02 -13.77 0.91
C ARG A 179 6.15 -12.84 1.32
N ASP A 180 7.41 -13.29 1.35
CA ASP A 180 8.55 -12.47 1.81
C ASP A 180 8.67 -11.17 1.00
N ALA A 181 8.44 -11.22 -0.32
CA ALA A 181 8.48 -10.03 -1.17
C ALA A 181 7.42 -8.99 -0.76
N SER A 182 6.20 -9.43 -0.45
CA SER A 182 5.13 -8.53 0.00
C SER A 182 5.43 -7.94 1.38
N VAL A 183 5.96 -8.74 2.30
CA VAL A 183 6.35 -8.28 3.65
C VAL A 183 7.49 -7.26 3.54
N THR A 184 8.54 -7.58 2.78
CA THR A 184 9.69 -6.69 2.55
C THR A 184 9.26 -5.37 1.91
N SER A 185 8.38 -5.43 0.90
CA SER A 185 7.80 -4.23 0.28
C SER A 185 7.07 -3.37 1.31
N ALA A 186 6.22 -3.96 2.15
CA ALA A 186 5.51 -3.23 3.19
C ALA A 186 6.47 -2.59 4.22
N LEU A 187 7.52 -3.32 4.63
CA LEU A 187 8.55 -2.82 5.55
C LEU A 187 9.33 -1.63 4.96
N SER A 188 9.64 -1.64 3.66
CA SER A 188 10.35 -0.53 3.01
C SER A 188 9.58 0.80 3.06
N LYS A 189 8.25 0.75 3.17
CA LYS A 189 7.36 1.92 3.24
C LYS A 189 7.10 2.38 4.69
N GLN A 190 7.82 1.85 5.68
CA GLN A 190 7.58 2.17 7.10
C GLN A 190 7.80 3.65 7.43
N SER A 191 8.64 4.36 6.69
CA SER A 191 8.86 5.80 6.83
C SER A 191 7.64 6.63 6.39
N GLU A 192 6.86 6.11 5.43
CA GLU A 192 5.65 6.73 4.86
C GLU A 192 4.38 6.39 5.67
N MET A 193 4.47 5.43 6.59
CA MET A 193 3.36 5.01 7.46
C MET A 193 3.05 6.04 8.56
N THR A 194 1.76 6.14 8.89
CA THR A 194 1.28 6.78 10.13
C THR A 194 1.79 6.03 11.36
N ALA A 195 1.73 6.67 12.54
CA ALA A 195 2.14 6.03 13.79
C ALA A 195 1.35 4.73 14.09
N VAL A 196 0.07 4.69 13.74
CA VAL A 196 -0.80 3.52 13.94
C VAL A 196 -0.41 2.39 12.98
N GLU A 197 -0.22 2.70 11.71
CA GLU A 197 0.23 1.72 10.70
C GLU A 197 1.61 1.15 11.05
N ARG A 198 2.56 2.01 11.45
CA ARG A 198 3.89 1.55 11.91
C ARG A 198 3.80 0.55 13.04
N LYS A 199 2.98 0.84 14.07
CA LYS A 199 2.81 -0.06 15.21
C LYS A 199 2.25 -1.41 14.76
N LYS A 200 1.18 -1.40 13.95
CA LYS A 200 0.58 -2.63 13.40
C LYS A 200 1.55 -3.41 12.52
N MET A 201 2.40 -2.72 11.75
CA MET A 201 3.42 -3.36 10.91
C MET A 201 4.51 -4.02 11.76
N GLN A 202 4.98 -3.37 12.82
CA GLN A 202 5.96 -3.96 13.76
C GLN A 202 5.40 -5.19 14.49
N GLU A 203 4.14 -5.13 14.91
CA GLU A 203 3.43 -6.28 15.50
C GLU A 203 3.34 -7.43 14.49
N PHE A 204 2.98 -7.14 13.23
CA PHE A 204 2.92 -8.13 12.16
C PHE A 204 4.30 -8.74 11.85
N GLU A 205 5.35 -7.93 11.74
CA GLU A 205 6.72 -8.39 11.48
C GLU A 205 7.20 -9.37 12.56
N THR A 206 6.95 -9.03 13.83
CA THR A 206 7.29 -9.90 14.96
C THR A 206 6.57 -11.25 14.87
N LEU A 207 5.29 -11.25 14.48
CA LEU A 207 4.51 -12.48 14.29
C LEU A 207 5.01 -13.29 13.09
N TYR A 208 5.41 -12.61 12.02
CA TYR A 208 5.88 -13.24 10.79
C TYR A 208 7.24 -13.92 10.96
N GLU A 209 8.18 -13.29 11.66
CA GLU A 209 9.47 -13.92 11.97
C GLU A 209 9.28 -15.10 12.93
N ARG A 210 8.44 -14.95 13.95
CA ARG A 210 8.07 -16.07 14.84
C ARG A 210 7.44 -17.24 14.07
N LEU A 211 6.65 -16.98 13.04
CA LEU A 211 6.08 -18.03 12.20
C LEU A 211 7.19 -18.84 11.52
N LYS A 212 8.21 -18.19 10.97
CA LYS A 212 9.34 -18.88 10.32
C LYS A 212 10.05 -19.81 11.30
N ASP A 213 10.34 -19.34 12.51
CA ASP A 213 10.95 -20.15 13.57
C ASP A 213 10.09 -21.36 13.95
N VAL A 214 8.77 -21.16 14.08
CA VAL A 214 7.82 -22.24 14.40
C VAL A 214 7.80 -23.29 13.30
N LEU A 215 7.76 -22.88 12.03
CA LEU A 215 7.76 -23.82 10.90
C LEU A 215 9.07 -24.59 10.81
N GLU A 216 10.21 -23.91 10.94
CA GLU A 216 11.52 -24.56 10.94
C GLU A 216 11.61 -25.62 12.06
N HIS A 217 11.18 -25.27 13.27
CA HIS A 217 11.18 -26.19 14.39
C HIS A 217 10.26 -27.39 14.15
N ARG A 218 9.03 -27.16 13.66
CA ARG A 218 8.07 -28.24 13.38
C ARG A 218 8.55 -29.17 12.28
N ILE A 219 9.16 -28.65 11.22
CA ILE A 219 9.74 -29.49 10.15
C ILE A 219 10.86 -30.35 10.70
N ARG A 220 11.74 -29.77 11.53
CA ARG A 220 12.84 -30.51 12.16
C ARG A 220 12.32 -31.66 13.02
N VAL A 221 11.41 -31.36 13.94
CA VAL A 221 10.82 -32.37 14.84
C VAL A 221 10.01 -33.41 14.04
N GLY A 222 9.21 -32.98 13.06
CA GLY A 222 8.44 -33.88 12.21
C GLY A 222 9.34 -34.82 11.38
N SER A 223 10.45 -34.31 10.85
CA SER A 223 11.43 -35.13 10.13
C SER A 223 12.04 -36.21 11.03
N SER A 224 12.40 -35.85 12.26
CA SER A 224 12.89 -36.80 13.26
C SER A 224 11.82 -37.82 13.63
N PHE A 225 10.57 -37.38 13.86
CA PHE A 225 9.46 -38.26 14.22
C PHE A 225 9.14 -39.30 13.14
N VAL A 226 9.18 -38.90 11.86
CA VAL A 226 9.06 -39.83 10.73
C VAL A 226 10.18 -40.87 10.71
N GLN A 227 11.42 -40.49 11.04
CA GLN A 227 12.55 -41.43 11.10
C GLN A 227 12.31 -42.51 12.17
N VAL A 228 11.83 -42.13 13.36
CA VAL A 228 11.50 -43.09 14.44
C VAL A 228 10.41 -44.07 14.00
N HIS A 229 9.37 -43.59 13.32
CA HIS A 229 8.31 -44.49 12.82
C HIS A 229 8.82 -45.46 11.75
N LYS A 230 9.71 -45.01 10.85
CA LYS A 230 10.34 -45.89 9.85
C LYS A 230 11.21 -46.94 10.54
N PHE A 231 12.01 -46.52 11.50
CA PHE A 231 12.83 -47.41 12.32
C PHE A 231 11.98 -48.49 13.01
N ALA A 232 10.89 -48.10 13.68
CA ALA A 232 10.02 -49.04 14.37
C ALA A 232 9.44 -50.10 13.42
N LYS A 233 9.06 -49.68 12.21
CA LYS A 233 8.53 -50.57 11.17
C LYS A 233 9.59 -51.50 10.59
N ASP A 234 10.81 -51.03 10.39
CA ASP A 234 11.93 -51.84 9.91
C ASP A 234 12.32 -52.89 10.95
N LEU A 235 12.30 -52.50 12.24
CA LEU A 235 12.54 -53.40 13.36
C LEU A 235 11.44 -54.47 13.50
N GLU A 236 10.17 -54.07 13.40
CA GLU A 236 9.01 -54.99 13.39
C GLU A 236 9.13 -56.01 12.23
N SER A 237 9.42 -55.52 11.02
CA SER A 237 9.61 -56.38 9.84
C SER A 237 10.77 -57.36 10.02
N SER A 238 11.85 -56.93 10.69
CA SER A 238 13.00 -57.78 11.01
C SER A 238 12.62 -58.88 12.01
N PHE A 239 11.84 -58.56 13.05
CA PHE A 239 11.35 -59.54 14.01
C PHE A 239 10.35 -60.52 13.38
N ASP A 240 9.44 -60.07 12.52
CA ASP A 240 8.51 -60.95 11.81
C ASP A 240 9.27 -61.93 10.90
N ALA A 241 10.32 -61.47 10.21
CA ALA A 241 11.19 -62.33 9.41
C ALA A 241 11.91 -63.38 10.29
N LEU A 242 12.40 -62.98 11.47
CA LEU A 242 13.00 -63.89 12.44
C LEU A 242 11.99 -64.96 12.89
N ILE A 243 10.79 -64.56 13.30
CA ILE A 243 9.73 -65.47 13.76
C ILE A 243 9.37 -66.46 12.64
N SER A 244 9.21 -65.98 11.41
CA SER A 244 8.93 -66.84 10.25
C SER A 244 10.05 -67.87 10.00
N LEU A 245 11.32 -67.46 10.10
CA LEU A 245 12.46 -68.37 9.97
C LEU A 245 12.51 -69.41 11.09
N LEU A 246 12.22 -69.02 12.33
CA LEU A 246 12.16 -69.91 13.49
C LEU A 246 11.02 -70.93 13.37
N ASP A 247 9.82 -70.49 12.97
CA ASP A 247 8.66 -71.37 12.77
C ASP A 247 8.88 -72.37 11.63
N THR A 248 9.63 -71.97 10.59
CA THR A 248 9.94 -72.82 9.43
C THR A 248 11.05 -73.84 9.73
N ASN A 249 11.81 -73.67 10.83
CA ASN A 249 12.96 -74.51 11.16
C ASN A 249 12.94 -75.05 12.59
N ARG A 250 11.87 -75.78 12.92
CA ARG A 250 11.64 -76.39 14.24
C ARG A 250 12.79 -77.24 14.78
N ASP A 251 13.60 -77.82 13.90
CA ASP A 251 14.67 -78.75 14.29
C ASP A 251 16.06 -78.07 14.39
N PHE A 252 16.18 -76.77 14.07
CA PHE A 252 17.41 -75.95 14.15
C PHE A 252 18.69 -76.60 13.55
N THR A 253 18.54 -77.60 12.69
CA THR A 253 19.64 -78.43 12.15
C THR A 253 20.07 -77.99 10.75
N ASN A 254 19.41 -76.97 10.21
CA ASN A 254 19.72 -76.44 8.88
C ASN A 254 20.64 -75.21 9.00
N ASP A 255 21.94 -75.41 8.73
CA ASP A 255 22.96 -74.35 8.73
C ASP A 255 22.60 -73.16 7.84
N ARG A 256 21.80 -73.37 6.79
CA ARG A 256 21.32 -72.29 5.92
C ARG A 256 20.36 -71.35 6.64
N VAL A 257 19.52 -71.87 7.53
CA VAL A 257 18.60 -71.05 8.33
C VAL A 257 19.33 -70.41 9.51
N ALA A 258 20.34 -71.07 10.09
CA ALA A 258 21.22 -70.43 11.08
C ALA A 258 21.90 -69.17 10.50
N GLY A 259 22.43 -69.25 9.28
CA GLY A 259 23.02 -68.07 8.60
C GLY A 259 21.99 -66.98 8.25
N GLN A 260 20.73 -67.34 7.97
CA GLN A 260 19.66 -66.35 7.74
C GLN A 260 19.23 -65.66 9.04
N VAL A 261 19.17 -66.39 10.15
CA VAL A 261 18.90 -65.84 11.48
C VAL A 261 20.01 -64.87 11.91
N GLU A 262 21.28 -65.23 11.69
CA GLU A 262 22.43 -64.35 11.99
C GLU A 262 22.39 -63.05 11.17
N ASN A 263 21.95 -63.10 9.91
CA ASN A 263 21.75 -61.91 9.08
C ASN A 263 20.67 -60.97 9.62
N VAL A 264 19.56 -61.52 10.13
CA VAL A 264 18.47 -60.73 10.71
C VAL A 264 18.90 -60.09 12.04
N PHE A 265 19.63 -60.83 12.89
CA PHE A 265 20.20 -60.24 14.12
C PHE A 265 21.17 -59.10 13.84
N ARG A 266 22.05 -59.24 12.84
CA ARG A 266 22.92 -58.15 12.40
C ARG A 266 22.12 -56.94 11.92
N MET A 267 21.04 -57.15 11.16
CA MET A 267 20.15 -56.06 10.72
C MET A 267 19.53 -55.33 11.91
N ILE A 268 19.08 -56.06 12.94
CA ILE A 268 18.55 -55.48 14.19
C ILE A 268 19.63 -54.67 14.91
N GLU A 269 20.85 -55.20 15.03
CA GLU A 269 21.99 -54.51 15.68
C GLU A 269 22.39 -53.23 14.94
N GLU A 270 22.48 -53.27 13.61
CA GLU A 270 22.79 -52.11 12.77
C GLU A 270 21.71 -51.04 12.89
N THR A 271 20.44 -51.46 12.82
CA THR A 271 19.28 -50.56 12.95
C THR A 271 19.29 -49.88 14.33
N MET A 272 19.48 -50.64 15.42
CA MET A 272 19.58 -50.10 16.77
C MET A 272 20.79 -49.18 17.01
N ALA A 273 21.93 -49.48 16.39
CA ALA A 273 23.13 -48.65 16.48
C ALA A 273 22.92 -47.28 15.82
N GLN A 274 22.19 -47.26 14.70
CA GLN A 274 21.83 -46.03 13.99
C GLN A 274 20.88 -45.16 14.81
N GLU A 275 19.84 -45.74 15.42
CA GLU A 275 18.94 -45.03 16.32
C GLU A 275 19.67 -44.46 17.55
N LYS A 276 20.61 -45.20 18.14
CA LYS A 276 21.40 -44.70 19.28
C LYS A 276 22.30 -43.51 18.91
N HIS A 277 22.69 -43.40 17.65
CA HIS A 277 23.42 -42.25 17.12
C HIS A 277 22.48 -41.07 16.91
N ASP A 278 21.35 -41.29 16.25
CA ASP A 278 20.39 -40.25 15.87
C ASP A 278 19.58 -39.73 17.07
N GLY A 279 19.27 -40.60 18.03
CA GLY A 279 18.60 -40.28 19.31
C GLY A 279 19.36 -39.29 20.20
N ARG A 280 20.69 -39.15 20.03
CA ARG A 280 21.49 -38.12 20.72
C ARG A 280 21.25 -36.71 20.18
N TYR A 281 20.72 -36.59 18.97
CA TYR A 281 20.36 -35.32 18.33
C TYR A 281 18.87 -34.98 18.50
N PHE A 282 18.08 -35.90 19.06
CA PHE A 282 16.63 -35.79 19.25
C PHE A 282 16.23 -34.94 20.44
N LEU A 283 17.08 -34.86 21.47
CA LEU A 283 16.87 -34.00 22.65
C LEU A 283 17.81 -32.80 22.54
N PRO A 284 17.30 -31.56 22.42
CA PRO A 284 18.15 -30.40 22.58
C PRO A 284 18.66 -30.34 24.02
N HIS A 285 19.96 -30.13 24.19
CA HIS A 285 20.53 -29.65 25.46
C HIS A 285 20.13 -28.20 25.71
#